data_AF-A0A399WYC9-F1
#
_entry.id   AF-A0A399WYC9-F1
#
_cell.length_a   1.000
_cell.length_b   1.000
_cell.length_c   1.000
_cell.angle_alpha   90.00
_cell.angle_beta   90.00
_cell.angle_gamma   90.00
#
_symmetry.space_group_name_H-M   'P 1'
#
loop_
_entity.id
_entity.type
_entity.pdbx_description
1 polymer ?
#
loop_
_entity_poly.entity_id
_entity_poly.type
_entity_poly.pdbx_seq_one_letter_code
_entity_poly.pdbx_strand_id
1 'polypeptide(L)'
;MPTWKPGDRVKVISRKQTEADKETNQYFPHMAHLTGTVAQVFSKDEVAVRVDEDAMPKLLADVHTEAVRRMRAKFIESLGEEQRRKLSKEERQFSANFVLLLRSADLEKGPKAPPKAQPSLLDDDEEEYDGTSVRTDVPYDDASVPDQSKRKTKKELAAAEAAELKRRRN
;
A
#
# COMPACT_ATOMS: atom_id res chain seq x y z
N MET A 1 -4.09 13.28 -29.42
CA MET A 1 -3.74 13.51 -28.01
C MET A 1 -3.50 12.18 -27.34
N PRO A 2 -2.58 12.06 -26.37
CA PRO A 2 -2.32 10.81 -25.68
C PRO A 2 -3.57 10.40 -24.88
N THR A 3 -4.11 9.21 -25.16
CA THR A 3 -5.16 8.60 -24.34
C THR A 3 -4.50 7.90 -23.17
N TRP A 4 -4.50 8.53 -22.01
CA TRP A 4 -3.95 7.97 -20.77
C TRP A 4 -4.84 6.84 -20.23
N LYS A 5 -4.23 5.81 -19.65
CA LYS A 5 -4.93 4.74 -18.93
C LYS A 5 -4.53 4.71 -17.46
N PRO A 6 -5.43 4.29 -16.55
CA PRO A 6 -5.07 4.01 -15.17
C PRO A 6 -3.88 3.03 -15.11
N GLY A 7 -2.88 3.36 -14.30
CA GLY A 7 -1.64 2.61 -14.17
C GLY A 7 -0.49 3.08 -15.07
N ASP A 8 -0.73 3.98 -16.04
CA ASP A 8 0.34 4.53 -16.87
C ASP A 8 1.31 5.36 -16.02
N ARG A 9 2.62 5.21 -16.29
CA ARG A 9 3.66 6.05 -15.69
C ARG A 9 3.75 7.38 -16.43
N VAL A 10 3.68 8.46 -15.68
CA VAL A 10 3.68 9.81 -16.21
C VAL A 10 4.67 10.67 -15.45
N LYS A 11 5.14 11.71 -16.13
CA LYS A 11 5.94 12.77 -15.54
C LYS A 11 5.33 14.11 -15.91
N VAL A 12 5.39 15.06 -14.99
CA VAL A 12 4.82 16.41 -15.19
C VAL A 12 5.81 17.27 -15.97
N ILE A 13 5.34 17.91 -17.04
CA ILE A 13 6.14 18.78 -17.88
C ILE A 13 6.38 20.13 -17.17
N SER A 14 7.54 20.73 -17.41
CA SER A 14 7.84 22.10 -16.97
C SER A 14 7.25 23.10 -17.97
N ARG A 15 6.30 23.93 -17.52
CA ARG A 15 5.74 25.04 -18.31
C ARG A 15 5.51 26.27 -17.45
N LYS A 16 5.33 27.42 -18.11
CA LYS A 16 4.93 28.64 -17.41
C LYS A 16 3.46 28.52 -17.01
N GLN A 17 3.17 28.85 -15.75
CA GLN A 17 1.79 28.90 -15.24
C GLN A 17 1.00 29.99 -15.98
N THR A 18 -0.16 29.63 -16.52
CA THR A 18 -1.10 30.57 -17.17
C THR A 18 -2.10 31.11 -16.16
N GLU A 19 -2.84 32.17 -16.49
CA GLU A 19 -3.88 32.73 -15.61
C GLU A 19 -5.02 31.73 -15.37
N ALA A 20 -5.42 30.98 -16.41
CA ALA A 20 -6.41 29.92 -16.28
C ALA A 20 -5.97 28.82 -15.30
N ASP A 21 -4.67 28.51 -15.22
CA ASP A 21 -4.15 27.53 -14.25
C ASP A 21 -4.21 28.05 -12.81
N LYS A 22 -4.12 29.37 -12.61
CA LYS A 22 -4.25 29.99 -11.27
C LYS A 22 -5.69 29.95 -10.78
N GLU A 23 -6.65 30.18 -11.67
CA GLU A 23 -8.08 30.11 -11.33
C GLU A 23 -8.52 28.68 -11.03
N THR A 24 -8.04 27.72 -11.82
CA THR A 24 -8.44 26.30 -11.72
C THR A 24 -7.55 25.47 -10.79
N ASN A 25 -6.45 26.04 -10.28
CA ASN A 25 -5.43 25.35 -9.49
C ASN A 25 -4.88 24.07 -10.17
N GLN A 26 -4.85 24.05 -11.50
CA GLN A 26 -4.49 22.85 -12.28
C GLN A 26 -2.99 22.66 -12.49
N TYR A 27 -2.19 23.71 -12.39
CA TYR A 27 -0.75 23.61 -12.56
C TYR A 27 -0.01 24.64 -11.70
N PHE A 28 1.01 24.16 -10.99
CA PHE A 28 1.97 25.01 -10.29
C PHE A 28 3.40 24.68 -10.74
N PRO A 29 4.29 25.68 -10.86
CA PRO A 29 5.67 25.44 -11.31
C PRO A 29 6.46 24.45 -10.43
N HIS A 30 6.16 24.37 -9.13
CA HIS A 30 6.84 23.44 -8.21
C HIS A 30 6.42 21.98 -8.39
N MET A 31 5.39 21.71 -9.20
CA MET A 31 4.96 20.35 -9.55
C MET A 31 5.70 19.82 -10.78
N ALA A 32 6.48 20.66 -11.46
CA ALA A 32 7.25 20.26 -12.62
C ALA A 32 8.21 19.11 -12.25
N HIS A 33 8.40 18.18 -13.19
CA HIS A 33 9.29 17.02 -13.07
C HIS A 33 8.89 15.96 -12.04
N LEU A 34 7.77 16.12 -11.32
CA LEU A 34 7.22 15.06 -10.48
C LEU A 34 6.87 13.84 -11.33
N THR A 35 7.23 12.65 -10.84
CA THR A 35 6.87 11.38 -11.47
C THR A 35 5.80 10.67 -10.67
N GLY A 36 4.96 9.92 -11.38
CA GLY A 36 3.87 9.19 -10.73
C GLY A 36 3.19 8.19 -11.64
N THR A 37 2.08 7.67 -11.13
CA THR A 37 1.16 6.77 -11.83
C THR A 37 -0.19 7.42 -12.01
N VAL A 38 -0.81 7.27 -13.18
CA VAL A 38 -2.21 7.66 -13.38
C VAL A 38 -3.09 6.83 -12.46
N ALA A 39 -3.78 7.49 -11.52
CA ALA A 39 -4.74 6.84 -10.63
C ALA A 39 -6.10 6.70 -11.34
N GLN A 40 -6.58 7.78 -11.93
CA GLN A 40 -7.87 7.83 -12.61
C GLN A 40 -7.86 8.90 -13.70
N VAL A 41 -8.64 8.67 -14.77
CA VAL A 41 -8.87 9.63 -15.83
C VAL A 41 -10.34 10.06 -15.73
N PHE A 42 -10.58 11.36 -15.57
CA PHE A 42 -11.94 11.90 -15.42
C PHE A 42 -12.52 12.34 -16.76
N SER A 43 -11.69 13.01 -17.57
CA SER A 43 -12.08 13.48 -18.90
C SER A 43 -10.92 13.33 -19.88
N LYS A 44 -11.10 13.75 -21.13
CA LYS A 44 -10.00 13.76 -22.11
C LYS A 44 -8.85 14.68 -21.69
N ASP A 45 -9.18 15.70 -20.89
CA ASP A 45 -8.24 16.71 -20.46
C ASP A 45 -7.84 16.53 -18.99
N GLU A 46 -8.66 15.94 -18.12
CA GLU A 46 -8.35 15.85 -16.69
C GLU A 46 -7.91 14.46 -16.25
N VAL A 47 -6.72 14.39 -15.67
CA VAL A 47 -6.06 13.16 -15.25
C VAL A 47 -5.58 13.30 -13.80
N ALA A 48 -5.99 12.38 -12.94
CA ALA A 48 -5.46 12.27 -11.58
C ALA A 48 -4.20 11.41 -11.58
N VAL A 49 -3.11 12.01 -11.12
CA VAL A 49 -1.80 11.37 -11.01
C VAL A 49 -1.45 11.20 -9.55
N ARG A 50 -1.22 9.96 -9.13
CA ARG A 50 -0.60 9.64 -7.85
C ARG A 50 0.91 9.83 -7.98
N VAL A 51 1.46 10.77 -7.24
CA VAL A 51 2.90 11.08 -7.23
C VAL A 51 3.64 10.05 -6.37
N ASP A 52 4.84 9.68 -6.79
CA ASP A 52 5.71 8.82 -6.00
C ASP A 52 6.36 9.60 -4.85
N GLU A 53 6.49 8.99 -3.68
CA GLU A 53 7.08 9.66 -2.50
C GLU A 53 8.54 10.08 -2.74
N ASP A 54 9.30 9.26 -3.44
CA ASP A 54 10.72 9.52 -3.77
C ASP A 54 10.90 10.66 -4.79
N ALA A 55 9.86 10.99 -5.55
CA ALA A 55 9.90 12.04 -6.56
C ALA A 55 9.60 13.43 -5.97
N MET A 56 9.12 13.49 -4.72
CA MET A 56 8.76 14.75 -4.09
C MET A 56 9.99 15.49 -3.55
N PRO A 57 10.12 16.79 -3.84
CA PRO A 57 11.03 17.67 -3.11
C PRO A 57 10.79 17.61 -1.61
N LYS A 58 11.85 17.73 -0.81
CA LYS A 58 11.80 17.65 0.66
C LYS A 58 10.71 18.51 1.28
N LEU A 59 10.55 19.74 0.80
CA LEU A 59 9.51 20.65 1.29
C LEU A 59 8.09 20.10 1.09
N LEU A 60 7.80 19.51 -0.08
CA LEU A 60 6.48 18.92 -0.36
C LEU A 60 6.27 17.64 0.45
N ALA A 61 7.32 16.83 0.62
CA ALA A 61 7.27 15.63 1.45
C ALA A 61 6.99 15.98 2.93
N ASP A 62 7.61 17.03 3.46
CA ASP A 62 7.40 17.50 4.83
C ASP A 62 5.95 17.99 5.03
N VAL A 63 5.45 18.82 4.10
CA VAL A 63 4.06 19.31 4.13
C VAL A 63 3.06 18.15 4.04
N HIS A 64 3.32 17.18 3.16
CA HIS A 64 2.48 16.00 3.03
C HIS A 64 2.47 15.17 4.32
N THR A 65 3.64 14.93 4.90
CA THR A 65 3.80 14.18 6.15
C THR A 65 3.03 14.84 7.29
N GLU A 66 3.13 16.17 7.41
CA GLU A 66 2.39 16.92 8.41
C GLU A 66 0.86 16.85 8.17
N ALA A 67 0.43 16.98 6.91
CA ALA A 67 -0.98 16.85 6.54
C ALA A 67 -1.54 15.48 6.90
N VAL A 68 -0.80 14.39 6.61
CA VAL A 68 -1.18 13.01 6.98
C VAL A 68 -1.24 12.86 8.48
N ARG A 69 -0.28 13.41 9.23
CA ARG A 69 -0.30 13.40 10.69
C ARG A 69 -1.56 14.07 11.25
N ARG A 70 -1.90 15.26 10.74
CA ARG A 70 -3.12 15.99 11.14
C ARG A 70 -4.39 15.22 10.77
N MET A 71 -4.41 14.57 9.61
CA MET A 71 -5.52 13.73 9.16
C MET A 71 -5.72 12.52 10.07
N ARG A 72 -4.64 11.82 10.45
CA ARG A 72 -4.67 10.72 11.42
C ARG A 72 -5.20 11.18 12.77
N ALA A 73 -4.73 12.32 13.28
CA ALA A 73 -5.21 12.86 14.55
C ALA A 73 -6.72 13.10 14.52
N LYS A 74 -7.22 13.81 13.48
CA LYS A 74 -8.66 14.05 13.30
C LYS A 74 -9.46 12.77 13.13
N PHE A 75 -8.93 11.80 12.39
CA PHE A 75 -9.57 10.50 12.20
C PHE A 75 -9.75 9.78 13.55
N ILE A 76 -8.69 9.68 14.35
CA ILE A 76 -8.77 9.06 15.68
C ILE A 76 -9.72 9.84 16.59
N GLU A 77 -9.63 11.17 16.60
CA GLU A 77 -10.53 12.04 17.38
C GLU A 77 -12.01 11.81 17.05
N SER A 78 -12.34 11.64 15.76
CA SER A 78 -13.70 11.40 15.29
C SER A 78 -14.30 10.05 15.70
N LEU A 79 -13.48 9.10 16.12
CA LEU A 79 -13.92 7.76 16.51
C LEU A 79 -14.22 7.68 18.00
N GLY A 80 -15.31 6.97 18.35
CA GLY A 80 -15.62 6.63 19.73
C GLY A 80 -14.64 5.61 20.33
N GLU A 81 -14.59 5.50 21.66
CA GLU A 81 -13.62 4.62 22.35
C GLU A 81 -13.70 3.15 21.92
N GLU A 82 -14.91 2.61 21.71
CA GLU A 82 -15.11 1.24 21.26
C GLU A 82 -14.56 1.01 19.84
N GLN A 83 -14.72 1.99 18.94
CA GLN A 83 -14.22 1.90 17.57
C GLN A 83 -12.70 2.02 17.53
N ARG A 84 -12.13 2.90 18.37
CA ARG A 84 -10.67 3.01 18.50
C ARG A 84 -10.03 1.70 18.93
N ARG A 85 -10.64 0.94 19.85
CA ARG A 85 -10.12 -0.36 20.31
C ARG A 85 -10.16 -1.44 19.22
N LYS A 86 -11.09 -1.35 18.26
CA LYS A 86 -11.23 -2.30 17.15
C LYS A 86 -10.22 -2.07 16.02
N LEU A 87 -9.63 -0.87 15.91
CA LEU A 87 -8.64 -0.58 14.88
C LEU A 87 -7.30 -1.26 15.17
N SER A 88 -6.80 -1.97 14.16
CA SER A 88 -5.44 -2.51 14.11
C SER A 88 -4.40 -1.38 14.10
N LYS A 89 -3.13 -1.72 14.37
CA LYS A 89 -2.03 -0.74 14.33
C LYS A 89 -1.85 -0.14 12.93
N GLU A 90 -2.03 -0.96 11.89
CA GLU A 90 -1.91 -0.54 10.49
C GLU A 90 -3.00 0.45 10.10
N GLU A 91 -4.26 0.18 10.48
CA GLU A 91 -5.38 1.08 10.19
C GLU A 91 -5.26 2.42 10.93
N ARG A 92 -4.59 2.47 12.10
CA ARG A 92 -4.31 3.72 12.81
C ARG A 92 -3.20 4.54 12.15
N GLN A 93 -2.28 3.88 11.43
CA GLN A 93 -1.11 4.49 10.80
C GLN A 93 -1.22 4.55 9.28
N PHE A 94 -2.43 4.70 8.74
CA PHE A 94 -2.64 4.79 7.29
C PHE A 94 -1.83 5.93 6.65
N SER A 95 -1.21 5.71 5.50
CA SER A 95 -0.67 6.79 4.66
C SER A 95 -1.74 7.29 3.68
N ALA A 96 -1.73 8.59 3.38
CA ALA A 96 -2.56 9.13 2.31
C ALA A 96 -1.72 9.23 1.04
N ASN A 97 -2.33 8.96 -0.11
CA ASN A 97 -1.65 9.15 -1.39
C ASN A 97 -1.61 10.65 -1.75
N PHE A 98 -0.48 11.14 -2.25
CA PHE A 98 -0.39 12.47 -2.87
C PHE A 98 -0.93 12.40 -4.30
N VAL A 99 -2.14 12.92 -4.52
CA VAL A 99 -2.80 12.90 -5.84
C VAL A 99 -2.94 14.32 -6.36
N LEU A 100 -2.50 14.51 -7.61
CA LEU A 100 -2.57 15.77 -8.34
C LEU A 100 -3.54 15.63 -9.51
N LEU A 101 -4.45 16.60 -9.65
CA LEU A 101 -5.31 16.70 -10.83
C LEU A 101 -4.62 17.60 -11.86
N LEU A 102 -4.26 17.03 -13.00
CA LEU A 102 -3.46 17.69 -14.03
C LEU A 102 -4.14 17.58 -15.41
N ARG A 103 -3.73 18.47 -16.32
CA ARG A 103 -4.15 18.35 -17.73
C ARG A 103 -3.40 17.24 -18.44
N SER A 104 -4.08 16.53 -19.35
CA SER A 104 -3.50 15.49 -20.19
C SER A 104 -2.35 16.00 -21.07
N ALA A 105 -2.38 17.28 -21.43
CA ALA A 105 -1.33 17.98 -22.18
C ALA A 105 -0.06 18.27 -21.37
N ASP A 106 -0.15 18.27 -20.03
CA ASP A 106 0.96 18.56 -19.12
C ASP A 106 1.72 17.31 -18.68
N LEU A 107 1.34 16.16 -19.24
CA LEU A 107 1.91 14.87 -18.92
C LEU A 107 2.77 14.37 -20.07
N GLU A 108 3.98 13.93 -19.73
CA GLU A 108 4.85 13.14 -20.60
C GLU A 108 4.90 11.69 -20.12
N LYS A 109 5.21 10.75 -21.02
CA LYS A 109 5.43 9.35 -20.61
C LYS A 109 6.61 9.31 -19.65
N GLY A 110 6.36 8.83 -18.45
CA GLY A 110 7.37 8.71 -17.42
C GLY A 110 8.39 7.60 -17.74
N PRO A 111 9.55 7.60 -17.07
CA PRO A 111 10.47 6.48 -17.13
C PRO A 111 9.74 5.18 -16.71
N LYS A 112 10.02 4.08 -17.41
CA LYS A 112 9.53 2.75 -17.00
C LYS A 112 9.95 2.55 -15.55
N ALA A 113 9.01 2.15 -14.70
CA ALA A 113 9.31 1.91 -13.29
C ALA A 113 10.50 0.95 -13.19
N PRO A 114 11.41 1.12 -12.21
CA PRO A 114 12.30 0.03 -11.85
C PRO A 114 11.42 -1.20 -11.60
N PRO A 115 11.81 -2.39 -12.08
CA PRO A 115 11.04 -3.59 -11.80
C PRO A 115 10.80 -3.61 -10.29
N LYS A 116 9.53 -3.66 -9.87
CA LYS A 116 9.20 -3.87 -8.45
C LYS A 116 10.07 -5.04 -8.02
N ALA A 117 11.08 -4.77 -7.19
CA ALA A 117 11.76 -5.82 -6.48
C ALA A 117 10.64 -6.49 -5.70
N GLN A 118 10.17 -7.63 -6.20
CA GLN A 118 9.51 -8.57 -5.32
C GLN A 118 10.50 -8.74 -4.18
N PRO A 119 10.10 -8.60 -2.92
CA PRO A 119 11.00 -8.93 -1.83
C PRO A 119 11.53 -10.32 -2.14
N SER A 120 12.81 -10.41 -2.51
CA SER A 120 13.46 -11.69 -2.66
C SER A 120 13.39 -12.28 -1.26
N LEU A 121 12.62 -13.35 -1.14
CA LEU A 121 12.47 -14.15 0.08
C LEU A 121 13.77 -14.96 0.34
N LEU A 122 14.89 -14.44 -0.16
CA LEU A 122 16.19 -15.04 -0.32
C LEU A 122 17.16 -13.86 -0.24
N ASP A 123 17.49 -13.54 1.00
CA ASP A 123 18.70 -12.89 1.51
C ASP A 123 18.37 -12.33 2.92
N ASP A 124 17.55 -13.07 3.70
CA ASP A 124 17.81 -13.11 5.14
C ASP A 124 19.15 -13.85 5.22
N ASP A 125 20.18 -13.13 5.66
CA ASP A 125 21.42 -13.73 6.12
C ASP A 125 21.06 -15.02 6.86
N GLU A 126 21.66 -16.14 6.45
CA GLU A 126 21.72 -17.34 7.28
C GLU A 126 22.45 -16.92 8.57
N GLU A 127 21.75 -16.27 9.50
CA GLU A 127 22.12 -16.26 10.90
C GLU A 127 22.06 -17.73 11.29
N GLU A 128 23.22 -18.37 11.24
CA GLU A 128 23.51 -19.65 11.82
C GLU A 128 22.91 -19.63 13.22
N TYR A 129 21.78 -20.33 13.36
CA TYR A 129 21.03 -20.42 14.61
C TYR A 129 21.94 -21.07 15.64
N ASP A 130 22.64 -20.24 16.42
CA ASP A 130 23.28 -20.69 17.63
C ASP A 130 22.15 -21.13 18.57
N GLY A 131 22.19 -22.37 19.03
CA GLY A 131 21.15 -22.91 19.90
C GLY A 131 21.14 -22.29 21.31
N THR A 132 21.70 -21.10 21.53
CA THR A 132 21.92 -20.53 22.87
C THR A 132 21.02 -19.34 23.20
N SER A 133 20.26 -18.81 22.25
CA SER A 133 19.33 -17.69 22.49
C SER A 133 17.96 -18.10 23.05
N VAL A 134 17.69 -19.40 23.19
CA VAL A 134 16.48 -19.87 23.87
C VAL A 134 16.68 -19.75 25.38
N ARG A 135 16.00 -18.77 25.99
CA ARG A 135 15.79 -18.69 27.43
C ARG A 135 15.17 -20.00 27.96
N THR A 136 16.01 -20.90 28.46
CA THR A 136 15.64 -22.19 29.06
C THR A 136 14.96 -22.06 30.43
N ASP A 137 14.82 -20.84 30.94
CA ASP A 137 14.26 -20.49 32.25
C ASP A 137 12.74 -20.25 32.24
N VAL A 138 12.06 -20.41 31.10
CA VAL A 138 10.60 -20.44 31.04
C VAL A 138 10.14 -21.90 30.96
N PRO A 139 9.68 -22.53 32.05
CA PRO A 139 9.02 -23.83 31.99
C PRO A 139 7.66 -23.62 31.32
N TYR A 140 7.59 -23.83 30.01
CA TYR A 140 6.31 -23.93 29.29
C TYR A 140 5.74 -25.34 29.48
N ASP A 141 5.39 -25.66 30.74
CA ASP A 141 4.54 -26.81 31.06
C ASP A 141 3.08 -26.39 30.89
N ASP A 142 2.65 -26.25 29.63
CA ASP A 142 1.23 -26.30 29.31
C ASP A 142 0.93 -27.65 28.67
N ALA A 143 0.76 -28.67 29.52
CA ALA A 143 0.38 -30.03 29.16
C ALA A 143 -1.06 -30.13 28.56
N SER A 144 -1.68 -29.01 28.19
CA SER A 144 -3.05 -28.96 27.67
C SER A 144 -3.17 -28.63 26.18
N VAL A 145 -2.06 -28.39 25.46
CA VAL A 145 -2.11 -28.20 24.00
C VAL A 145 -1.79 -29.52 23.29
N PRO A 146 -2.79 -30.27 22.79
CA PRO A 146 -2.51 -31.44 21.97
C PRO A 146 -1.79 -30.98 20.69
N ASP A 147 -0.61 -31.54 20.45
CA ASP A 147 0.14 -31.40 19.21
C ASP A 147 -0.67 -31.98 18.04
N GLN A 148 -1.51 -31.13 17.45
CA GLN A 148 -2.31 -31.46 16.27
C GLN A 148 -1.61 -31.08 14.96
N SER A 149 -0.27 -31.04 14.94
CA SER A 149 0.48 -30.60 13.77
C SER A 149 0.72 -31.68 12.70
N LYS A 150 -0.01 -32.81 12.71
CA LYS A 150 -0.04 -33.72 11.55
C LYS A 150 -1.05 -33.24 10.52
N ARG A 151 -0.58 -32.50 9.51
CA ARG A 151 -1.35 -32.21 8.30
C ARG A 151 -1.84 -33.53 7.69
N LYS A 152 -3.16 -33.67 7.55
CA LYS A 152 -3.77 -34.82 6.88
C LYS A 152 -3.26 -34.91 5.45
N THR A 153 -2.85 -36.09 5.04
CA THR A 153 -2.48 -36.37 3.65
C THR A 153 -3.73 -36.31 2.76
N LYS A 154 -3.56 -36.05 1.45
CA LYS A 154 -4.69 -36.00 0.49
C LYS A 154 -5.60 -37.23 0.55
N LYS A 155 -5.03 -38.40 0.87
CA LYS A 155 -5.75 -39.66 1.00
C LYS A 155 -6.67 -39.68 2.23
N GLU A 156 -6.24 -39.09 3.34
CA GLU A 156 -7.02 -39.01 4.58
C GLU A 156 -8.16 -37.99 4.47
N LEU A 157 -7.95 -36.91 3.72
CA LEU A 157 -9.00 -35.93 3.38
C LEU A 157 -10.11 -36.56 2.51
N ALA A 158 -9.72 -37.30 1.46
CA ALA A 158 -10.69 -37.98 0.59
C ALA A 158 -11.49 -39.06 1.31
N ALA A 159 -10.86 -39.80 2.24
CA ALA A 159 -11.54 -40.79 3.07
C ALA A 159 -12.55 -40.14 4.05
N ALA A 160 -12.20 -38.98 4.61
CA ALA A 160 -13.09 -38.23 5.49
C ALA A 160 -14.32 -37.69 4.73
N GLU A 161 -14.11 -37.16 3.52
CA GLU A 161 -15.18 -36.65 2.66
C GLU A 161 -16.15 -37.77 2.22
N ALA A 162 -15.62 -38.94 1.82
CA ALA A 162 -16.43 -40.10 1.47
C ALA A 162 -17.27 -40.64 2.64
N ALA A 163 -16.74 -40.56 3.87
CA ALA A 163 -17.45 -40.96 5.08
C ALA A 163 -18.59 -39.99 5.42
N GLU A 164 -18.37 -38.68 5.26
CA GLU A 164 -19.43 -37.67 5.46
C GLU A 164 -20.55 -37.83 4.42
N LEU A 165 -20.20 -38.13 3.17
CA LEU A 165 -21.17 -38.30 2.09
C LEU A 165 -22.06 -39.54 2.30
N LYS A 166 -21.52 -40.61 2.89
CA LYS A 166 -22.32 -41.77 3.32
C LYS A 166 -23.23 -41.44 4.50
N ARG A 167 -22.76 -40.62 5.45
CA ARG A 167 -23.55 -40.20 6.61
C ARG A 167 -24.71 -39.28 6.25
N ARG A 168 -24.61 -38.52 5.16
CA ARG A 168 -25.70 -37.70 4.61
C ARG A 168 -26.71 -38.47 3.75
N ARG A 169 -26.36 -39.70 3.35
CA ARG A 169 -27.16 -40.53 2.44
C ARG A 169 -27.98 -41.59 3.19
N ASN A 170 -27.67 -41.83 4.46
CA ASN A 170 -28.55 -42.49 5.44
C ASN A 170 -29.31 -41.44 6.23
#